data_AF-A0A9P8UC03-F1
#
_entry.id   AF-A0A9P8UC03-F1
#
_cell.length_a   1.000
_cell.length_b   1.000
_cell.length_c   1.000
_cell.angle_alpha   90.00
_cell.angle_beta   90.00
_cell.angle_gamma   90.00
#
_symmetry.space_group_name_H-M   'P 1'
#
loop_
_entity.id
_entity.type
_entity.pdbx_description
1 polymer ?
#
loop_
_entity_poly.entity_id
_entity_poly.type
_entity_poly.pdbx_seq_one_letter_code
_entity_poly.pdbx_strand_id
1 'polypeptide(L)'
;MNTPFRLYILLLGLVTLSNSMPAGSNTASNLQQSCIQESLQTSECDIMNINCQCSDADFISSSEDCVLSQCTMEQSTVTKNITQTLCGVTPRDKIREYNWISYILVTLSCCIVSARLVYRKLSYPKTLSVDDWFILLTMVVSIPSAIVNVRVFTSNGLGRNIWTLRPEEITNFARGFYIIAILYLKRVFFLKDVHFILLSSYLPRENGPTPARTDSRLRHVIRFCICGDRNLPVSSHQV
;
A
#
# COMPACT_ATOMS: atom_id res chain seq x y z
N MET A 1 -7.76 34.26 -11.44
CA MET A 1 -7.25 32.94 -11.88
C MET A 1 -6.05 32.47 -11.03
N ASN A 2 -5.92 32.89 -9.76
CA ASN A 2 -4.66 32.76 -8.98
C ASN A 2 -4.81 31.97 -7.66
N THR A 3 -6.01 31.51 -7.32
CA THR A 3 -6.29 30.83 -6.05
C THR A 3 -5.87 29.34 -6.00
N PRO A 4 -6.04 28.50 -7.05
CA PRO A 4 -5.65 27.09 -6.95
C PRO A 4 -4.12 26.91 -6.95
N PHE A 5 -3.38 27.77 -7.65
CA PHE A 5 -1.92 27.72 -7.72
C PHE A 5 -1.24 28.18 -6.42
N ARG A 6 -1.83 29.17 -5.73
CA ARG A 6 -1.36 29.59 -4.40
C ARG A 6 -1.64 28.56 -3.32
N LEU A 7 -2.79 27.87 -3.40
CA LEU A 7 -3.10 26.75 -2.50
C LEU A 7 -2.13 25.57 -2.71
N TYR A 8 -1.74 25.31 -3.97
CA TYR A 8 -0.76 24.29 -4.34
C TYR A 8 0.64 24.58 -3.76
N ILE A 9 1.11 25.84 -3.81
CA ILE A 9 2.39 26.26 -3.21
C ILE A 9 2.33 26.22 -1.67
N LEU A 10 1.19 26.56 -1.06
CA LEU A 10 0.99 26.46 0.39
C LEU A 10 0.98 25.01 0.90
N LEU A 11 0.45 24.06 0.13
CA LEU A 11 0.47 22.63 0.46
C LEU A 11 1.87 22.01 0.37
N LEU A 12 2.76 22.54 -0.48
CA LEU A 12 4.17 22.15 -0.53
C LEU A 12 4.98 22.64 0.68
N GLY A 13 4.58 23.76 1.31
CA GLY A 13 5.29 24.39 2.44
C GLY A 13 5.13 23.71 3.81
N LEU A 14 4.09 22.88 4.01
CA LEU A 14 3.84 22.17 5.28
C LEU A 14 4.75 20.93 5.50
N VAL A 15 5.66 20.67 4.56
CA VAL A 15 6.48 19.46 4.49
C VAL A 15 7.78 19.53 5.33
N THR A 16 8.11 20.66 5.96
CA THR A 16 9.46 20.86 6.55
C THR A 16 9.47 21.26 8.03
N LEU A 17 8.83 20.48 8.91
CA LEU A 17 9.05 20.60 10.36
C LEU A 17 9.63 19.30 10.90
N SER A 18 10.86 19.42 11.40
CA SER A 18 11.76 18.41 11.94
C SER A 18 11.34 17.98 13.35
N ASN A 19 11.59 16.73 13.69
CA ASN A 19 11.77 16.28 15.07
C ASN A 19 12.83 15.18 15.11
N SER A 20 13.77 15.31 16.05
CA SER A 20 14.76 14.32 16.45
C SER A 20 14.29 13.60 17.72
N MET A 21 14.57 12.31 17.85
CA MET A 21 14.49 11.55 19.12
C MET A 21 15.27 10.22 18.95
N PRO A 22 15.54 9.38 19.99
CA PRO A 22 16.87 8.91 20.34
C PRO A 22 17.01 7.39 20.09
N ALA A 23 18.08 6.78 20.59
CA ALA A 23 18.39 5.35 20.46
C ALA A 23 18.43 4.66 21.84
N GLY A 24 18.01 3.38 21.89
CA GLY A 24 18.20 2.40 22.96
C GLY A 24 17.80 1.01 22.42
N SER A 25 18.34 -0.15 22.84
CA SER A 25 18.93 -0.57 24.11
C SER A 25 19.82 -1.85 23.99
N ASN A 26 20.62 -2.12 25.03
CA ASN A 26 21.86 -2.92 25.03
C ASN A 26 21.74 -4.41 25.45
N THR A 27 20.61 -5.09 25.27
CA THR A 27 20.39 -6.46 25.77
C THR A 27 20.59 -7.58 24.74
N ALA A 28 20.96 -7.26 23.50
CA ALA A 28 20.98 -8.23 22.42
C ALA A 28 22.23 -9.15 22.39
N SER A 29 23.28 -8.83 23.16
CA SER A 29 24.64 -9.32 22.89
C SER A 29 24.88 -10.83 23.00
N ASN A 30 24.18 -11.55 23.89
CA ASN A 30 24.54 -12.95 24.19
C ASN A 30 24.03 -13.95 23.14
N LEU A 31 22.83 -13.74 22.59
CA LEU A 31 22.22 -14.63 21.59
C LEU A 31 22.85 -14.45 20.20
N GLN A 32 23.37 -13.25 19.94
CA GLN A 32 24.03 -12.92 18.68
C GLN A 32 25.39 -13.61 18.56
N GLN A 33 26.09 -13.74 19.69
CA GLN A 33 27.39 -14.41 19.74
C GLN A 33 27.30 -15.92 19.50
N SER A 34 26.25 -16.59 19.99
CA SER A 34 26.06 -18.02 19.75
C SER A 34 25.84 -18.35 18.28
N CYS A 35 25.06 -17.53 17.56
CA CYS A 35 24.84 -17.73 16.13
C CYS A 35 26.09 -17.55 15.29
N ILE A 36 26.93 -16.55 15.60
CA ILE A 36 28.20 -16.36 14.89
C ILE A 36 29.12 -17.56 15.12
N GLN A 37 29.18 -18.10 16.34
CA GLN A 37 30.03 -19.25 16.66
C GLN A 37 29.57 -20.54 15.96
N GLU A 38 28.26 -20.75 15.83
CA GLU A 38 27.70 -21.91 15.11
C GLU A 38 28.00 -21.85 13.61
N SER A 39 27.88 -20.67 13.00
CA SER A 39 28.16 -20.47 11.57
C SER A 39 29.64 -20.58 11.19
N LEU A 40 30.55 -20.48 12.16
CA LEU A 40 31.98 -20.74 11.93
C LEU A 40 32.30 -22.23 11.81
N GLN A 41 31.40 -23.14 12.22
CA GLN A 41 31.60 -24.57 11.98
C GLN A 41 31.30 -24.99 10.53
N THR A 42 30.55 -24.17 9.81
CA THR A 42 30.13 -24.40 8.42
C THR A 42 31.06 -23.72 7.40
N SER A 43 31.92 -22.80 7.84
CA SER A 43 32.85 -22.03 6.99
C SER A 43 34.30 -22.26 7.42
N GLU A 44 35.26 -22.04 6.52
CA GLU A 44 36.70 -22.14 6.82
C GLU A 44 37.29 -20.84 7.40
N CYS A 45 36.46 -19.82 7.65
CA CYS A 45 36.91 -18.52 8.14
C CYS A 45 37.27 -18.55 9.63
N ASP A 46 38.38 -17.90 10.00
CA ASP A 46 38.74 -17.69 11.40
C ASP A 46 37.84 -16.63 12.07
N ILE A 47 37.64 -16.73 13.39
CA ILE A 47 36.84 -15.83 14.21
C ILE A 47 37.32 -14.37 14.07
N MET A 48 38.64 -14.18 13.92
CA MET A 48 39.24 -12.85 13.80
C MET A 48 39.29 -12.31 12.37
N ASN A 49 39.03 -13.15 11.36
CA ASN A 49 39.10 -12.74 9.96
C ASN A 49 37.75 -12.24 9.46
N ILE A 50 37.41 -11.02 9.85
CA ILE A 50 36.15 -10.34 9.48
C ILE A 50 36.00 -10.27 7.95
N ASN A 51 37.09 -10.05 7.21
CA ASN A 51 37.02 -9.94 5.75
C ASN A 51 36.65 -11.27 5.07
N CYS A 52 37.12 -12.40 5.61
CA CYS A 52 36.71 -13.73 5.16
C CYS A 52 35.21 -13.94 5.42
N GLN A 53 34.75 -13.67 6.65
CA GLN A 53 33.34 -13.80 7.04
C GLN A 53 32.40 -12.95 6.18
N CYS A 54 32.81 -11.75 5.79
CA CYS A 54 32.02 -10.86 4.95
C CYS A 54 31.96 -11.26 3.46
N SER A 55 32.88 -12.14 3.00
CA SER A 55 32.95 -12.61 1.62
C SER A 55 32.43 -14.04 1.44
N ASP A 56 32.28 -14.79 2.53
CA ASP A 56 31.91 -16.20 2.51
C ASP A 56 30.39 -16.39 2.51
N ALA A 57 29.88 -17.07 1.49
CA ALA A 57 28.43 -17.24 1.31
C ALA A 57 27.81 -18.24 2.31
N ASP A 58 28.57 -19.26 2.73
CA ASP A 58 28.10 -20.30 3.64
C ASP A 58 27.98 -19.75 5.07
N PHE A 59 28.95 -18.95 5.51
CA PHE A 59 28.88 -18.19 6.75
C PHE A 59 27.70 -17.21 6.76
N ILE A 60 27.51 -16.43 5.68
CA ILE A 60 26.43 -15.45 5.60
C ILE A 60 25.07 -16.15 5.68
N SER A 61 24.87 -17.23 4.93
CA SER A 61 23.58 -17.95 4.94
C SER A 61 23.30 -18.65 6.26
N SER A 62 24.28 -19.38 6.83
CA SER A 62 24.13 -20.04 8.12
C SER A 62 23.84 -19.05 9.26
N SER A 63 24.54 -17.91 9.27
CA SER A 63 24.36 -16.90 10.32
C SER A 63 23.01 -16.20 10.22
N GLU A 64 22.52 -15.97 9.00
CA GLU A 64 21.16 -15.46 8.78
C GLU A 64 20.09 -16.46 9.25
N ASP A 65 20.24 -17.75 8.95
CA ASP A 65 19.29 -18.79 9.37
C ASP A 65 19.23 -18.95 10.90
N CYS A 66 20.38 -18.91 11.59
CA CYS A 66 20.41 -18.94 13.05
C CYS A 66 19.75 -17.69 13.66
N VAL A 67 20.07 -16.50 13.13
CA VAL A 67 19.50 -15.24 13.63
C VAL A 67 17.99 -15.19 13.38
N LEU A 68 17.49 -15.72 12.27
CA LEU A 68 16.05 -15.76 11.99
C LEU A 68 15.29 -16.79 12.85
N SER A 69 15.95 -17.87 13.28
CA SER A 69 15.31 -18.91 14.10
C SER A 69 15.31 -18.60 15.59
N GLN A 70 16.37 -17.96 16.10
CA GLN A 70 16.56 -17.73 17.54
C GLN A 70 16.23 -16.30 17.98
N CYS A 71 16.44 -15.30 17.12
CA CYS A 71 16.31 -13.89 17.50
C CYS A 71 14.93 -13.30 17.15
N THR A 72 14.56 -12.26 17.89
CA THR A 72 13.40 -11.41 17.53
C THR A 72 13.73 -10.48 16.36
N MET A 73 12.72 -10.03 15.61
CA MET A 73 12.91 -9.14 14.45
C MET A 73 13.73 -7.86 14.76
N GLU A 74 13.56 -7.29 15.96
CA GLU A 74 14.33 -6.13 16.40
C GLU A 74 15.80 -6.48 16.58
N GLN A 75 16.10 -7.61 17.23
CA GLN A 75 17.46 -8.10 17.41
C GLN A 75 18.10 -8.47 16.07
N SER A 76 17.38 -9.14 15.16
CA SER A 76 17.90 -9.50 13.83
C SER A 76 18.31 -8.26 13.03
N THR A 77 17.54 -7.17 13.15
CA THR A 77 17.84 -5.89 12.49
C THR A 77 19.10 -5.24 13.08
N VAL A 78 19.25 -5.26 14.41
CA VAL A 78 20.45 -4.77 15.12
C VAL A 78 21.69 -5.60 14.77
N THR A 79 21.58 -6.93 14.79
CA THR A 79 22.66 -7.84 14.38
C THR A 79 23.10 -7.53 12.97
N LYS A 80 22.16 -7.38 12.04
CA LYS A 80 22.45 -7.05 10.65
C LYS A 80 23.11 -5.68 10.51
N ASN A 81 22.73 -4.68 11.31
CA ASN A 81 23.42 -3.39 11.33
C ASN A 81 24.88 -3.54 11.73
N ILE A 82 25.14 -4.22 12.86
CA ILE A 82 26.49 -4.45 13.36
C ILE A 82 27.32 -5.20 12.31
N THR A 83 26.84 -6.34 11.81
CA THR A 83 27.57 -7.13 10.80
C THR A 83 27.85 -6.32 9.54
N GLN A 84 26.89 -5.57 9.02
CA GLN A 84 27.07 -4.74 7.81
C GLN A 84 28.07 -3.60 8.04
N THR A 85 28.07 -2.99 9.23
CA THR A 85 29.06 -1.96 9.60
C THR A 85 30.47 -2.53 9.75
N LEU A 86 30.61 -3.74 10.30
CA LEU A 86 31.89 -4.44 10.41
C LEU A 86 32.45 -4.83 9.03
N CYS A 87 31.57 -5.23 8.11
CA CYS A 87 31.92 -5.50 6.71
C CYS A 87 32.17 -4.23 5.87
N GLY A 88 32.10 -3.03 6.47
CA GLY A 88 32.32 -1.76 5.76
C GLY A 88 31.24 -1.42 4.72
N VAL A 89 30.05 -2.03 4.80
CA VAL A 89 28.97 -1.78 3.86
C VAL A 89 28.34 -0.42 4.15
N THR A 90 28.41 0.48 3.17
CA THR A 90 27.81 1.81 3.29
C THR A 90 26.28 1.73 3.19
N PRO A 91 25.54 2.39 4.10
CA PRO A 91 24.08 2.52 3.99
C PRO A 91 23.66 3.09 2.64
N ARG A 92 22.77 2.39 1.92
CA ARG A 92 22.14 2.93 0.71
C ARG A 92 21.04 3.92 1.11
N ASP A 93 21.06 5.11 0.53
CA ASP A 93 19.98 6.10 0.64
C ASP A 93 19.53 6.58 -0.75
N LYS A 94 18.25 6.36 -1.04
CA LYS A 94 17.57 6.72 -2.28
C LYS A 94 16.31 7.54 -2.04
N ILE A 95 16.14 8.11 -0.85
CA ILE A 95 14.97 8.91 -0.47
C ILE A 95 14.74 10.06 -1.44
N ARG A 96 15.81 10.79 -1.80
CA ARG A 96 15.70 11.96 -2.66
C ARG A 96 15.22 11.60 -4.07
N GLU A 97 15.76 10.53 -4.65
CA GLU A 97 15.35 10.03 -5.97
C GLU A 97 13.87 9.62 -5.97
N TYR A 98 13.44 8.90 -4.93
CA TYR A 98 12.04 8.52 -4.77
C TYR A 98 11.11 9.74 -4.66
N ASN A 99 11.47 10.73 -3.84
CA ASN A 99 10.67 11.93 -3.65
C ASN A 99 10.51 12.72 -4.96
N TRP A 100 11.58 12.89 -5.73
CA TRP A 100 11.52 13.57 -7.03
C TRP A 100 10.54 12.89 -7.99
N ILE A 101 10.62 11.57 -8.12
CA ILE A 101 9.72 10.80 -8.98
C ILE A 101 8.27 10.97 -8.51
N SER A 102 8.03 10.88 -7.21
CA SER A 102 6.70 11.06 -6.63
C SER A 102 6.11 12.44 -6.94
N TYR A 103 6.90 13.51 -6.76
CA TYR A 103 6.46 14.87 -7.07
C TYR A 103 6.14 15.07 -8.56
N ILE A 104 6.97 14.56 -9.46
CA ILE A 104 6.77 14.69 -10.90
C ILE A 104 5.46 13.98 -11.32
N LEU A 105 5.25 12.75 -10.87
CA LEU A 105 4.06 11.97 -11.22
C LEU A 105 2.77 12.61 -10.71
N VAL A 106 2.77 13.10 -9.46
CA VAL A 106 1.60 13.78 -8.87
C VAL A 106 1.31 15.09 -9.60
N THR A 107 2.35 15.88 -9.89
CA THR A 107 2.20 17.16 -10.62
C THR A 107 1.65 16.92 -12.02
N LEU A 108 2.22 15.97 -12.76
CA LEU A 108 1.78 15.63 -14.10
C LEU A 108 0.33 15.15 -14.12
N SER A 109 -0.05 14.26 -13.19
CA SER A 109 -1.42 13.78 -13.07
C SER A 109 -2.40 14.92 -12.78
N CYS A 110 -2.06 15.83 -11.86
CA CYS A 110 -2.86 17.02 -11.55
C CYS A 110 -3.02 17.93 -12.78
N CYS A 111 -1.94 18.19 -13.53
CA CYS A 111 -1.98 18.99 -14.75
C CYS A 111 -2.95 18.39 -15.78
N ILE A 112 -2.86 17.08 -16.05
CA ILE A 112 -3.72 16.40 -17.03
C ILE A 112 -5.19 16.47 -16.63
N VAL A 113 -5.52 16.21 -15.35
CA VAL A 113 -6.89 16.29 -14.85
C VAL A 113 -7.44 17.71 -14.96
N SER A 114 -6.65 18.71 -14.59
CA SER A 114 -7.04 20.11 -14.70
C SER A 114 -7.29 20.55 -16.14
N ALA A 115 -6.42 20.13 -17.07
CA ALA A 115 -6.57 20.41 -18.50
C ALA A 115 -7.86 19.78 -19.06
N ARG A 116 -8.19 18.55 -18.66
CA ARG A 116 -9.44 17.88 -19.04
C ARG A 116 -10.67 18.66 -18.56
N LEU A 117 -10.69 19.11 -17.30
CA LEU A 117 -11.80 19.87 -16.73
C LEU A 117 -11.97 21.24 -17.41
N VAL A 118 -10.86 21.93 -17.70
CA VAL A 118 -10.88 23.22 -18.41
C VAL A 118 -11.39 23.05 -19.84
N TYR A 119 -10.87 22.06 -20.59
CA TYR A 119 -11.32 21.78 -21.95
C TYR A 119 -12.82 21.47 -22.00
N ARG A 120 -13.28 20.58 -21.10
CA ARG A 120 -14.71 20.22 -20.98
C ARG A 120 -15.58 21.45 -20.74
N LYS A 121 -15.18 22.32 -19.81
CA LYS A 121 -15.93 23.54 -19.45
C LYS A 121 -15.99 24.55 -20.59
N LEU A 122 -14.92 24.65 -21.41
CA LEU A 122 -14.86 25.54 -22.56
C LEU A 122 -15.67 25.01 -23.76
N SER A 123 -15.60 23.71 -24.04
CA SER A 123 -16.30 23.10 -25.17
C SER A 123 -17.81 22.92 -24.92
N TYR A 124 -18.20 22.63 -23.68
CA TYR A 124 -19.60 22.40 -23.31
C TYR A 124 -19.91 23.13 -21.99
N PRO A 125 -20.44 24.37 -22.04
CA PRO A 125 -20.78 25.14 -20.84
C PRO A 125 -22.01 24.61 -20.08
N LYS A 126 -22.51 23.42 -20.42
CA LYS A 126 -23.61 22.74 -19.71
C LYS A 126 -23.12 22.22 -18.34
N THR A 127 -24.07 21.84 -17.49
CA THR A 127 -23.83 21.28 -16.16
C THR A 127 -22.81 20.14 -16.18
N LEU A 128 -21.93 20.09 -15.16
CA LEU A 128 -20.93 19.04 -15.00
C LEU A 128 -21.60 17.66 -15.02
N SER A 129 -21.05 16.74 -15.81
CA SER A 129 -21.52 15.35 -15.83
C SER A 129 -21.14 14.66 -14.53
N VAL A 130 -21.85 13.60 -14.18
CA VAL A 130 -21.55 12.75 -13.02
C VAL A 130 -20.11 12.22 -13.08
N ASP A 131 -19.58 11.97 -14.28
CA ASP A 131 -18.16 11.63 -14.55
C ASP A 131 -17.17 12.69 -13.99
N ASP A 132 -17.49 13.98 -14.20
CA ASP A 132 -16.63 15.09 -13.82
C ASP A 132 -16.59 15.30 -12.28
N TRP A 133 -17.60 14.82 -11.55
CA TRP A 133 -17.62 14.83 -10.08
C TRP A 133 -16.76 13.72 -9.48
N PHE A 134 -16.80 12.51 -10.06
CA PHE A 134 -16.00 11.39 -9.58
C PHE A 134 -14.50 11.58 -9.84
N ILE A 135 -14.12 12.21 -10.96
CA ILE A 135 -12.70 12.55 -11.20
C ILE A 135 -12.19 13.62 -10.21
N LEU A 136 -13.04 14.58 -9.82
CA LEU A 136 -12.71 15.57 -8.79
C LEU A 136 -12.56 14.89 -7.42
N LEU A 137 -13.46 13.97 -7.07
CA LEU A 137 -13.37 13.20 -5.82
C LEU A 137 -12.11 12.33 -5.77
N THR A 138 -11.75 11.71 -6.90
CA THR A 138 -10.50 10.95 -7.08
C THR A 138 -9.27 11.84 -6.86
N MET A 139 -9.31 13.10 -7.32
CA MET A 139 -8.25 14.08 -7.10
C MET A 139 -8.16 14.52 -5.62
N VAL A 140 -9.30 14.68 -4.93
CA VAL A 140 -9.29 14.99 -3.50
C VAL A 140 -8.68 13.85 -2.68
N VAL A 141 -8.94 12.60 -3.04
CA VAL A 141 -8.33 11.42 -2.38
C VAL A 141 -6.86 11.21 -2.78
N SER A 142 -6.43 11.70 -3.93
CA SER A 142 -5.04 11.56 -4.38
C SER A 142 -4.06 12.42 -3.60
N ILE A 143 -4.49 13.61 -3.15
CA ILE A 143 -3.67 14.55 -2.36
C ILE A 143 -3.18 13.93 -1.04
N PRO A 144 -4.03 13.45 -0.11
CA PRO A 144 -3.58 12.86 1.14
C PRO A 144 -2.69 11.63 0.91
N SER A 145 -2.93 10.87 -0.17
CA SER A 145 -2.06 9.75 -0.54
C SER A 145 -0.67 10.18 -0.98
N ALA A 146 -0.53 11.30 -1.71
CA ALA A 146 0.78 11.87 -2.05
C ALA A 146 1.52 12.34 -0.78
N ILE A 147 0.79 12.97 0.15
CA ILE A 147 1.35 13.41 1.44
C ILE A 147 1.86 12.22 2.24
N VAL A 148 1.08 11.15 2.37
CA VAL A 148 1.51 9.93 3.08
C VAL A 148 2.75 9.32 2.43
N ASN A 149 2.81 9.26 1.09
CA ASN A 149 3.98 8.72 0.39
C ASN A 149 5.27 9.46 0.71
N VAL A 150 5.24 10.79 0.64
CA VAL A 150 6.45 11.59 0.89
C VAL A 150 6.72 11.67 2.39
N ARG A 151 5.73 11.99 3.21
CA ARG A 151 5.95 12.33 4.62
C ARG A 151 6.06 11.13 5.53
N VAL A 152 5.28 10.09 5.29
CA VAL A 152 5.26 8.90 6.15
C VAL A 152 6.26 7.88 5.64
N PHE A 153 6.24 7.52 4.35
CA PHE A 153 7.14 6.45 3.92
C PHE A 153 8.61 6.85 3.91
N THR A 154 8.96 8.02 3.37
CA THR A 154 10.40 8.37 3.30
C THR A 154 11.01 8.71 4.65
N SER A 155 10.23 9.24 5.60
CA SER A 155 10.70 9.44 6.98
C SER A 155 10.87 8.12 7.72
N ASN A 156 10.06 7.11 7.42
CA ASN A 156 10.09 5.80 8.04
C ASN A 156 10.86 4.75 7.22
N GLY A 157 11.81 5.20 6.38
CA GLY A 157 12.83 4.32 5.80
C GLY A 157 12.63 3.85 4.38
N LEU A 158 11.61 4.31 3.68
CA LEU A 158 11.47 4.00 2.25
C LEU A 158 12.64 4.59 1.46
N GLY A 159 13.38 3.72 0.77
CA GLY A 159 14.59 4.09 0.05
C GLY A 159 15.89 3.93 0.85
N ARG A 160 15.82 3.42 2.08
CA ARG A 160 16.98 3.05 2.90
C ARG A 160 17.00 1.55 3.19
N ASN A 161 18.16 1.04 3.58
CA ASN A 161 18.29 -0.34 4.03
C ASN A 161 17.57 -0.54 5.38
N ILE A 162 16.83 -1.64 5.51
CA ILE A 162 16.01 -1.90 6.72
C ILE A 162 16.83 -2.02 8.01
N TRP A 163 18.05 -2.52 7.92
CA TRP A 163 18.98 -2.60 9.06
C TRP A 163 19.42 -1.24 9.61
N THR A 164 19.16 -0.14 8.89
CA THR A 164 19.47 1.22 9.36
C THR A 164 18.30 1.88 10.11
N LEU A 165 17.16 1.21 10.19
CA LEU A 165 15.93 1.74 10.77
C LEU A 165 15.72 1.27 12.20
N ARG A 166 15.06 2.11 12.99
CA ARG A 166 14.62 1.76 14.33
C ARG A 166 13.31 0.95 14.28
N PRO A 167 13.04 0.10 15.28
CA PRO A 167 11.81 -0.67 15.35
C PRO A 167 10.52 0.17 15.26
N GLU A 168 10.55 1.36 15.86
CA GLU A 168 9.45 2.33 15.83
C GLU A 168 9.16 2.84 14.42
N GLU A 169 10.21 3.09 13.62
CA GLU A 169 10.10 3.56 12.24
C GLU A 169 9.49 2.47 11.35
N ILE A 170 9.88 1.21 11.55
CA ILE A 170 9.30 0.06 10.84
C ILE A 170 7.80 -0.07 11.15
N THR A 171 7.42 0.10 12.41
CA THR A 171 6.01 0.04 12.82
C THR A 171 5.20 1.20 12.20
N ASN A 172 5.76 2.41 12.18
CA ASN A 172 5.11 3.56 11.57
C ASN A 172 5.03 3.45 10.04
N PHE A 173 6.01 2.82 9.40
CA PHE A 173 5.96 2.46 7.98
C PHE A 173 4.77 1.53 7.72
N ALA A 174 4.59 0.48 8.52
CA ALA A 174 3.46 -0.45 8.39
C ALA A 174 2.10 0.24 8.58
N ARG A 175 2.00 1.17 9.54
CA ARG A 175 0.80 2.01 9.72
C ARG A 175 0.53 2.89 8.49
N GLY A 176 1.56 3.52 7.93
CA GLY A 176 1.46 4.28 6.68
C GLY A 176 0.99 3.42 5.50
N PHE A 177 1.48 2.18 5.42
CA PHE A 177 1.07 1.20 4.40
C PHE A 177 -0.41 0.83 4.50
N TYR A 178 -0.91 0.64 5.72
CA TYR A 178 -2.33 0.42 5.93
C TYR A 178 -3.20 1.60 5.46
N ILE A 179 -2.81 2.83 5.78
CA ILE A 179 -3.52 4.04 5.36
C ILE A 179 -3.53 4.16 3.84
N ILE A 180 -2.40 3.92 3.18
CA ILE A 180 -2.34 4.06 1.72
C ILE A 180 -3.14 2.97 1.00
N ALA A 181 -3.21 1.76 1.56
CA ALA A 181 -4.04 0.69 1.04
C ALA A 181 -5.53 1.11 1.03
N ILE A 182 -6.02 1.73 2.10
CA ILE A 182 -7.39 2.25 2.15
C ILE A 182 -7.60 3.34 1.09
N LEU A 183 -6.70 4.33 1.02
CA LEU A 183 -6.79 5.42 0.04
C LEU A 183 -6.72 4.91 -1.41
N TYR A 184 -5.95 3.85 -1.66
CA TYR A 184 -5.90 3.17 -2.95
C TYR A 184 -7.24 2.51 -3.29
N LEU A 185 -7.81 1.72 -2.37
CA LEU A 185 -9.11 1.07 -2.58
C LEU A 185 -10.22 2.08 -2.86
N LYS A 186 -10.25 3.21 -2.13
CA LYS A 186 -11.20 4.31 -2.39
C LYS A 186 -11.04 4.89 -3.79
N ARG A 187 -9.81 5.05 -4.26
CA ARG A 187 -9.53 5.59 -5.60
C ARG A 187 -9.95 4.64 -6.71
N VAL A 188 -9.65 3.35 -6.56
CA VAL A 188 -10.07 2.32 -7.51
C VAL A 188 -11.59 2.22 -7.56
N PHE A 189 -12.27 2.32 -6.42
CA PHE A 189 -13.73 2.34 -6.34
C PHE A 189 -14.31 3.50 -7.18
N PHE A 190 -13.87 4.74 -6.98
CA PHE A 190 -14.35 5.88 -7.76
C PHE A 190 -14.07 5.76 -9.26
N LEU A 191 -12.89 5.25 -9.64
CA LEU A 191 -12.56 5.02 -11.05
C LEU A 191 -13.44 3.93 -11.69
N LYS A 192 -13.77 2.89 -10.93
CA LYS A 192 -14.63 1.79 -11.41
C LYS A 192 -16.08 2.24 -11.57
N ASP A 193 -16.59 3.02 -10.63
CA ASP A 193 -17.95 3.55 -10.70
C ASP A 193 -18.14 4.42 -11.95
N VAL A 194 -17.15 5.26 -12.28
CA VAL A 194 -17.14 6.04 -13.53
C VAL A 194 -17.24 5.13 -14.76
N HIS A 195 -16.38 4.11 -14.83
CA HIS A 195 -16.36 3.19 -15.96
C HIS A 195 -17.70 2.45 -16.12
N PHE A 196 -18.29 2.00 -15.00
CA PHE A 196 -19.58 1.33 -15.00
C PHE A 196 -20.72 2.24 -15.48
N ILE A 197 -20.75 3.50 -15.02
CA ILE A 197 -21.75 4.49 -15.46
C ILE A 197 -21.61 4.75 -16.97
N LEU A 198 -20.39 4.88 -17.48
CA LEU A 198 -20.14 5.04 -18.92
C LEU A 198 -20.63 3.83 -19.71
N LEU A 199 -20.33 2.61 -19.28
CA LEU A 199 -20.86 1.38 -19.91
C LEU A 199 -22.38 1.29 -19.86
N SER A 200 -23.00 1.62 -18.72
CA SER A 200 -24.46 1.64 -18.61
C SER A 200 -25.10 2.68 -19.53
N SER A 201 -24.39 3.77 -19.85
CA SER A 201 -24.86 4.79 -20.79
C SER A 201 -24.64 4.40 -22.26
N TYR A 202 -23.64 3.53 -22.53
CA TYR A 202 -23.30 3.07 -23.88
C TYR A 202 -24.06 1.82 -24.29
N LEU A 203 -24.39 0.92 -23.34
CA LEU A 203 -25.22 -0.23 -23.64
C LEU A 203 -26.63 0.26 -24.03
N PRO A 204 -27.11 -0.03 -25.24
CA PRO A 204 -28.49 0.23 -25.58
C PRO A 204 -29.34 -0.54 -24.57
N ARG A 205 -30.30 0.14 -23.95
CA ARG A 205 -31.34 -0.52 -23.17
C ARG A 205 -32.10 -1.38 -24.17
N GLU A 206 -31.77 -2.67 -24.27
CA GLU A 206 -32.72 -3.63 -24.81
C GLU A 206 -33.92 -3.54 -23.88
N ASN A 207 -34.96 -2.85 -24.35
CA ASN A 207 -36.28 -2.96 -23.76
C ASN A 207 -36.58 -4.46 -23.82
N GLY A 208 -36.48 -5.13 -22.67
CA GLY A 208 -36.85 -6.54 -22.56
C GLY A 208 -38.20 -6.74 -23.22
N PRO A 209 -38.43 -7.91 -23.85
CA PRO A 209 -39.57 -8.13 -24.73
C PRO A 209 -40.83 -7.67 -24.02
N THR A 210 -41.59 -6.80 -24.70
CA THR A 210 -42.95 -6.43 -24.30
C THR A 210 -43.64 -7.66 -23.73
N PRO A 211 -44.22 -7.64 -22.51
CA PRO A 211 -44.80 -8.83 -21.92
C PRO A 211 -45.81 -9.39 -22.92
N ALA A 212 -45.47 -10.56 -23.46
CA ALA A 212 -46.34 -11.28 -24.35
C ALA A 212 -47.67 -11.45 -23.61
N ARG A 213 -48.73 -11.08 -24.32
CA ARG A 213 -50.14 -11.20 -23.98
C ARG A 213 -50.38 -12.24 -22.90
N THR A 214 -50.84 -11.76 -21.75
CA THR A 214 -51.19 -12.56 -20.58
C THR A 214 -52.18 -13.64 -21.01
N ASP A 215 -51.72 -14.87 -21.23
CA ASP A 215 -52.63 -16.01 -21.28
C ASP A 215 -53.03 -16.31 -19.84
N SER A 216 -54.28 -15.99 -19.54
CA SER A 216 -54.98 -16.21 -18.28
C SER A 216 -54.91 -17.66 -17.76
N ARG A 217 -54.55 -18.66 -18.58
CA ARG A 217 -54.50 -20.06 -18.14
C ARG A 217 -53.27 -20.41 -17.29
N LEU A 218 -52.18 -19.62 -17.30
CA LEU A 218 -50.99 -19.92 -16.50
C LEU A 218 -51.01 -19.34 -15.07
N ARG A 219 -52.11 -18.71 -14.65
CA ARG A 219 -52.24 -18.14 -13.30
C ARG A 219 -52.57 -19.20 -12.22
N HIS A 220 -53.00 -20.40 -12.63
CA HIS A 220 -53.34 -21.47 -11.69
C HIS A 220 -52.14 -22.32 -11.26
N VAL A 221 -51.09 -22.43 -12.08
CA VAL A 221 -49.89 -23.22 -11.73
C VAL A 221 -49.01 -22.47 -10.74
N ILE A 222 -48.90 -21.14 -10.86
CA ILE A 222 -48.00 -20.32 -10.03
C ILE A 222 -48.56 -20.10 -8.61
N ARG A 223 -49.88 -20.22 -8.41
CA ARG A 223 -50.51 -20.04 -7.09
C ARG A 223 -50.26 -21.18 -6.10
N PHE A 224 -49.70 -22.31 -6.56
CA PHE A 224 -49.36 -23.44 -5.68
C PHE A 224 -48.00 -23.32 -4.99
N CYS A 225 -47.11 -22.42 -5.43
CA CYS A 225 -45.76 -22.32 -4.87
C CYS A 225 -45.57 -21.19 -3.83
N ILE A 226 -46.61 -20.41 -3.49
CA ILE A 226 -46.46 -19.26 -2.59
C ILE A 226 -47.46 -19.32 -1.41
N CYS A 227 -47.58 -20.47 -0.76
CA CYS A 227 -48.01 -20.57 0.64
C CYS A 227 -47.59 -21.92 1.27
N GLY A 228 -46.81 -21.85 2.35
CA GLY A 228 -46.34 -22.98 3.17
C GLY A 228 -44.89 -23.37 2.82
N ASP A 229 -43.90 -23.34 3.71
CA ASP A 229 -43.94 -23.30 5.17
C ASP A 229 -42.55 -22.89 5.70
N ARG A 230 -42.54 -22.02 6.71
CA ARG A 230 -41.39 -21.77 7.59
C ARG A 230 -41.83 -22.30 8.96
N ASN A 231 -41.40 -23.51 9.32
CA ASN A 231 -40.88 -23.90 10.64
C ASN A 231 -40.95 -25.43 10.89
N LEU A 232 -39.79 -26.11 10.76
CA LEU A 232 -39.19 -27.16 11.65
C LEU A 232 -40.03 -28.44 11.98
N PRO A 233 -39.45 -29.61 12.41
CA PRO A 233 -38.11 -29.88 12.93
C PRO A 233 -37.40 -31.17 12.40
N VAL A 234 -36.23 -31.42 12.98
CA VAL A 234 -35.32 -32.58 12.98
C VAL A 234 -35.99 -33.97 13.08
N SER A 235 -35.49 -34.96 12.32
CA SER A 235 -35.29 -36.35 12.78
C SER A 235 -34.54 -37.22 11.76
N SER A 236 -33.46 -37.84 12.25
CA SER A 236 -32.72 -39.04 11.81
C SER A 236 -33.49 -40.14 11.05
N HIS A 237 -32.86 -40.78 10.05
CA HIS A 237 -32.15 -42.07 10.19
C HIS A 237 -31.55 -42.57 8.85
N GLN A 238 -30.51 -43.38 8.98
CA GLN A 238 -29.81 -44.23 8.00
C GLN A 238 -30.75 -45.06 7.10
N VAL A 239 -30.33 -45.41 5.87
CA VAL A 239 -29.56 -46.62 5.46
C VAL A 239 -28.91 -46.34 4.12
#